data_AF-A0A9E0WNL2-F1
#
_entry.id   AF-A0A9E0WNL2-F1
#
_cell.length_a   1.000
_cell.length_b   1.000
_cell.length_c   1.000
_cell.angle_alpha   90.00
_cell.angle_beta   90.00
_cell.angle_gamma   90.00
#
_symmetry.space_group_name_H-M   'P 1'
#
loop_
_entity.id
_entity.type
_entity.pdbx_description
1 polymer ?
#
loop_
_entity_poly.entity_id
_entity_poly.type
_entity_poly.pdbx_seq_one_letter_code
_entity_poly.pdbx_strand_id
1 'polypeptide(L)'
;MHYQRGKDRGQVFITSLEEMVDPESWARIVDLFVDALPITELGFTHSKLNKEGNLPYHPSDLFKLLLYGYRNGIRSAAKLATACTINVEVMWLM
;
A
#
# COMPACT_ATOMS: atom_id res chain seq x y z
N MET A 1 -9.27 13.68 39.22
CA MET A 1 -9.67 13.32 37.84
C MET A 1 -8.63 12.36 37.30
N HIS A 2 -9.01 11.13 36.94
CA HIS A 2 -8.08 10.14 36.37
C HIS A 2 -8.11 10.23 34.85
N TYR A 3 -6.95 10.41 34.23
CA TYR A 3 -6.77 10.44 32.79
C TYR A 3 -5.99 9.19 32.37
N GLN A 4 -6.43 8.56 31.28
CA GLN A 4 -5.68 7.46 30.68
C GLN A 4 -4.40 8.03 30.06
N ARG A 5 -3.25 7.45 30.44
CA ARG A 5 -1.95 7.77 29.86
C ARG A 5 -1.66 6.79 28.73
N GLY A 6 -0.92 7.26 27.73
CA GLY A 6 -0.43 6.40 26.64
C GLY A 6 0.46 5.28 27.15
N LYS A 7 0.61 4.23 26.34
CA LYS A 7 1.53 3.13 26.61
C LYS A 7 2.99 3.60 26.52
N ASP A 8 3.88 2.87 27.19
CA ASP A 8 5.34 3.08 27.08
C ASP A 8 5.84 2.88 25.65
N ARG A 9 6.87 3.65 25.25
CA ARG A 9 7.39 3.69 23.87
C ARG A 9 8.64 2.83 23.63
N GLY A 10 9.19 2.20 24.68
CA GLY A 10 10.39 1.36 24.60
C GLY A 10 10.11 -0.11 24.26
N GLN A 11 8.90 -0.41 23.77
CA GLN A 11 8.46 -1.77 23.50
C GLN A 11 9.04 -2.28 22.18
N VAL A 12 9.56 -3.51 22.18
CA VAL A 12 10.05 -4.18 20.97
C VAL A 12 9.03 -5.23 20.54
N PHE A 13 8.72 -5.24 19.25
CA PHE A 13 7.85 -6.23 18.62
C PHE A 13 8.54 -6.77 17.37
N ILE A 14 8.42 -8.08 17.15
CA ILE A 14 8.86 -8.75 15.93
C ILE A 14 7.60 -9.39 15.34
N THR A 15 7.23 -8.97 14.14
CA THR A 15 6.04 -9.44 13.43
C THR A 15 6.27 -9.25 11.93
N SER A 16 5.51 -9.98 11.11
CA SER A 16 5.49 -9.80 9.67
C SER A 16 4.43 -8.76 9.28
N LEU A 17 4.60 -8.06 8.15
CA LEU A 17 3.54 -7.18 7.63
C LEU A 17 2.23 -7.96 7.40
N GLU A 18 2.34 -9.24 7.06
CA GLU A 18 1.21 -10.15 6.87
C GLU A 18 0.35 -10.29 8.14
N GLU A 19 0.98 -10.39 9.30
CA GLU A 19 0.29 -10.45 10.60
C GLU A 19 -0.26 -9.09 11.04
N MET A 20 0.33 -7.99 10.56
CA MET A 20 -0.09 -6.64 10.95
C MET A 20 -1.33 -6.14 10.21
N VAL A 21 -1.66 -6.74 9.07
CA VAL A 21 -2.83 -6.38 8.27
C VAL A 21 -3.96 -7.37 8.53
N ASP A 22 -5.10 -6.82 8.97
CA ASP A 22 -6.31 -7.59 9.25
C ASP A 22 -6.70 -8.49 8.07
N PRO A 23 -7.07 -9.77 8.28
CA PRO A 23 -7.52 -10.67 7.22
C PRO A 23 -8.69 -10.13 6.39
N GLU A 24 -9.55 -9.30 6.98
CA GLU A 24 -10.71 -8.67 6.32
C GLU A 24 -10.41 -7.23 5.87
N SER A 25 -9.13 -6.82 5.87
CA SER A 25 -8.72 -5.49 5.42
C SER A 25 -9.06 -5.27 3.94
N TRP A 26 -9.48 -4.05 3.62
CA TRP A 26 -9.69 -3.61 2.24
C TRP A 26 -8.42 -3.75 1.38
N ALA A 27 -7.23 -3.63 1.97
CA ALA A 27 -5.97 -3.80 1.25
C ALA A 27 -5.87 -5.18 0.59
N ARG A 28 -6.30 -6.24 1.28
CA ARG A 28 -6.28 -7.61 0.75
C ARG A 28 -7.24 -7.80 -0.41
N ILE A 29 -8.40 -7.15 -0.35
CA ILE A 29 -9.38 -7.14 -1.45
C ILE A 29 -8.79 -6.45 -2.68
N VAL A 30 -8.12 -5.31 -2.48
CA VAL A 30 -7.45 -4.57 -3.57
C VAL A 30 -6.33 -5.40 -4.19
N ASP A 31 -5.52 -6.05 -3.36
CA ASP A 31 -4.40 -6.89 -3.79
C ASP A 31 -4.88 -8.04 -4.69
N LEU A 32 -5.83 -8.84 -4.19
CA LEU A 32 -6.43 -9.95 -4.91
C LEU A 32 -7.13 -9.49 -6.21
N PHE A 33 -7.83 -8.36 -6.15
CA PHE A 33 -8.52 -7.81 -7.32
C PHE A 33 -7.54 -7.39 -8.41
N VAL A 34 -6.48 -6.65 -8.06
CA VAL A 34 -5.50 -6.16 -9.04
C VAL A 34 -4.67 -7.29 -9.60
N ASP A 35 -4.33 -8.30 -8.80
CA ASP A 35 -3.57 -9.47 -9.26
C ASP A 35 -4.34 -10.34 -10.25
N ALA A 36 -5.68 -10.35 -10.15
CA ALA A 36 -6.54 -11.04 -11.11
C ALA A 36 -6.68 -10.32 -12.46
N LEU A 37 -6.26 -9.06 -12.58
CA LEU A 37 -6.45 -8.26 -13.79
C LEU A 37 -5.32 -8.45 -14.81
N PRO A 38 -5.63 -8.57 -16.11
CA PRO A 38 -4.63 -8.61 -17.18
C PRO A 38 -4.08 -7.20 -17.47
N ILE A 39 -3.17 -6.72 -16.63
CA ILE A 39 -2.64 -5.34 -16.67
C ILE A 39 -1.97 -5.00 -18.01
N THR A 40 -1.38 -5.97 -18.69
CA THR A 40 -0.81 -5.77 -20.03
C THR A 40 -1.86 -5.49 -21.10
N GLU A 41 -3.07 -6.06 -20.97
CA GLU A 41 -4.18 -5.88 -21.91
C GLU A 41 -4.98 -4.60 -21.62
N LEU A 42 -4.95 -4.13 -20.37
CA LEU A 42 -5.61 -2.91 -19.93
C LEU A 42 -4.93 -1.61 -20.44
N GLY A 43 -3.90 -1.71 -21.27
CA GLY A 43 -3.26 -0.57 -21.92
C GLY A 43 -2.18 0.12 -21.09
N PHE A 44 -1.67 -0.51 -20.02
CA PHE A 44 -0.55 0.02 -19.26
C PHE A 44 0.76 -0.08 -20.06
N THR A 45 1.28 1.07 -20.50
CA THR A 45 2.42 1.22 -21.41
C THR A 45 3.80 0.99 -20.76
N HIS A 46 3.91 1.11 -19.44
CA HIS A 46 5.16 0.98 -18.68
C HIS A 46 5.37 -0.40 -18.04
N SER A 47 4.71 -1.44 -18.58
CA SER A 47 4.91 -2.84 -18.14
C SER A 47 6.28 -3.42 -18.55
N LYS A 48 7.00 -2.77 -19.48
CA LYS A 48 8.34 -3.19 -19.93
C LYS A 48 9.41 -2.22 -19.44
N LEU A 49 10.44 -2.77 -18.81
CA LEU A 49 11.59 -2.03 -18.30
C LEU A 49 12.40 -1.40 -19.44
N ASN A 50 12.77 -0.12 -19.29
CA ASN A 50 13.79 0.50 -20.14
C ASN A 50 15.17 -0.04 -19.77
N LYS A 51 16.08 -0.10 -20.75
CA LYS A 51 17.46 -0.59 -20.56
C LYS A 51 18.33 0.31 -19.66
N GLU A 52 17.95 1.57 -19.46
CA GLU A 52 18.75 2.56 -18.74
C GLU A 52 17.86 3.40 -17.81
N GLY A 53 18.37 3.74 -16.63
CA GLY A 53 17.70 4.57 -15.62
C GLY A 53 17.23 3.80 -14.38
N ASN A 54 16.52 4.49 -13.49
CA ASN A 54 15.90 3.88 -12.31
C ASN A 54 14.76 2.95 -12.73
N LEU A 55 14.65 1.81 -12.05
CA LEU A 55 13.55 0.87 -12.25
C LEU A 55 12.22 1.57 -11.88
N PRO A 56 11.24 1.63 -12.81
CA PRO A 56 9.91 2.12 -12.48
C PRO A 56 9.19 1.13 -11.56
N TYR A 57 8.24 1.62 -10.76
CA TYR A 57 7.29 0.75 -10.06
C TYR A 57 6.46 -0.05 -11.07
N HIS A 58 6.08 -1.27 -10.69
CA HIS A 58 5.19 -2.06 -11.51
C HIS A 58 3.81 -1.38 -11.59
N PRO A 59 3.13 -1.36 -12.75
CA PRO A 59 1.82 -0.73 -12.87
C PRO A 59 0.76 -1.31 -11.91
N SER A 60 0.87 -2.60 -11.55
CA SER A 60 0.01 -3.23 -10.54
C SER A 60 0.09 -2.51 -9.20
N ASP A 61 1.29 -2.28 -8.70
CA ASP A 61 1.52 -1.79 -7.33
C ASP A 61 1.00 -0.34 -7.22
N LEU A 62 1.29 0.47 -8.24
CA LEU A 62 0.74 1.82 -8.33
C LEU A 62 -0.79 1.82 -8.46
N PHE A 63 -1.38 0.84 -9.14
CA PHE A 63 -2.82 0.72 -9.26
C PHE A 63 -3.48 0.28 -7.94
N LYS A 64 -2.86 -0.66 -7.20
CA LYS A 64 -3.26 -1.04 -5.84
C LYS A 64 -3.27 0.20 -4.93
N LEU A 65 -2.18 0.97 -4.93
CA LEU A 65 -2.06 2.22 -4.18
C LEU A 65 -3.14 3.24 -4.56
N LEU A 66 -3.43 3.40 -5.85
CA LEU A 66 -4.43 4.33 -6.35
C LEU A 66 -5.85 3.94 -5.90
N LEU A 67 -6.20 2.66 -5.99
CA LEU A 67 -7.50 2.15 -5.53
C LEU A 67 -7.67 2.31 -4.03
N TYR A 68 -6.62 2.00 -3.26
CA TYR A 68 -6.60 2.22 -1.82
C TYR A 68 -6.80 3.70 -1.47
N GLY A 69 -6.06 4.60 -2.14
CA GLY A 69 -6.19 6.04 -1.96
C GLY A 69 -7.58 6.55 -2.29
N TYR A 70 -8.16 6.08 -3.39
CA TYR A 70 -9.51 6.46 -3.80
C TYR A 70 -10.56 6.10 -2.74
N ARG A 71 -10.52 4.87 -2.22
CA ARG A 71 -11.43 4.40 -1.16
C ARG A 71 -11.32 5.21 0.13
N ASN A 72 -10.10 5.63 0.47
CA ASN A 72 -9.78 6.39 1.68
C ASN A 72 -9.84 7.92 1.50
N GLY A 73 -10.28 8.40 0.33
CA GLY A 73 -10.38 9.84 0.06
C GLY A 73 -9.03 10.57 -0.10
N ILE A 74 -7.95 9.82 -0.29
CA ILE A 74 -6.59 10.36 -0.49
C ILE A 74 -6.38 10.60 -1.98
N ARG A 75 -6.58 11.85 -2.42
CA ARG A 75 -6.43 12.24 -3.84
C ARG A 75 -5.06 12.84 -4.19
N SER A 76 -4.26 13.20 -3.20
CA SER A 76 -2.95 13.82 -3.41
C SER A 76 -1.87 12.74 -3.48
N ALA A 77 -1.08 12.76 -4.55
CA ALA A 77 0.08 11.88 -4.67
C ALA A 77 1.08 12.06 -3.51
N ALA A 78 1.26 13.28 -3.01
CA ALA A 78 2.11 13.54 -1.85
C ALA A 78 1.56 12.86 -0.58
N LYS A 79 0.24 12.92 -0.37
CA LYS A 79 -0.40 12.23 0.76
C LYS A 79 -0.34 10.70 0.61
N LEU A 80 -0.45 10.18 -0.61
CA LEU A 80 -0.25 8.76 -0.88
C LEU A 80 1.20 8.33 -0.56
N ALA A 81 2.19 9.12 -0.98
CA ALA A 81 3.59 8.85 -0.65
C ALA A 81 3.83 8.87 0.87
N THR A 82 3.19 9.77 1.61
CA THR A 82 3.21 9.73 3.09
C THR A 82 2.51 8.48 3.62
N ALA A 83 1.37 8.07 3.05
CA ALA A 83 0.65 6.88 3.49
C ALA A 83 1.52 5.60 3.37
N CYS A 84 2.37 5.50 2.35
CA CYS A 84 3.33 4.41 2.19
C CYS A 84 4.35 4.28 3.34
N THR A 85 4.48 5.27 4.23
CA THR A 85 5.42 5.22 5.37
C THR A 85 4.73 5.15 6.72
N ILE A 86 3.48 5.60 6.82
CA ILE A 86 2.76 5.69 8.10
C ILE A 86 1.59 4.73 8.24
N ASN A 87 1.12 4.13 7.13
CA ASN A 87 -0.02 3.24 7.12
C ASN A 87 0.41 1.82 6.77
N VAL A 88 0.21 0.90 7.72
CA VAL A 88 0.64 -0.50 7.57
C VAL A 88 -0.05 -1.23 6.43
N GLU A 89 -1.32 -0.91 6.14
CA GLU A 89 -2.04 -1.51 5.02
C GLU A 89 -1.42 -1.12 3.68
N VAL A 90 -0.96 0.13 3.57
CA VAL A 90 -0.29 0.63 2.36
C VAL A 90 1.13 0.09 2.26
N MET A 91 1.83 -0.02 3.40
CA MET A 91 3.15 -0.66 3.46
C MET A 91 3.11 -2.13 3.08
N TRP A 92 1.99 -2.81 3.33
CA TRP A 92 1.77 -4.20 2.93
C TRP A 92 1.44 -4.33 1.43
N LEU A 93 0.81 -3.32 0.82
CA LEU A 93 0.48 -3.29 -0.62
C LEU A 93 1.64 -2.95 -1.55
N MET A 94 2.74 -2.41 -1.01
CA MET A 94 3.89 -1.87 -1.74
C MET A 94 5.13 -2.70 -1.50
#